data_AF-A0A914SJA5-F1
#
_entry.id   AF-A0A914SJA5-F1
#
_cell.length_a   1.000
_cell.length_b   1.000
_cell.length_c   1.000
_cell.angle_alpha   90.00
_cell.angle_beta   90.00
_cell.angle_gamma   90.00
#
_symmetry.space_group_name_H-M   'P 1'
#
loop_
_entity.id
_entity.type
_entity.pdbx_description
1 polymer ?
#
loop_
_entity_poly.entity_id
_entity_poly.type
_entity_poly.pdbx_seq_one_letter_code
_entity_poly.pdbx_strand_id
1 'polypeptide(L)'
;TEYEQVPTTVFTPLEYGSCGLSEDDAIIKFGKENIVVYHNVFFPLEYVIPERMDKDHAYLKLICTKEGEHVVGFHILTPNAGEVTQGFAISLKFNATKTDFDRLIGIHPTVAENFTTLTIVKKEGQELAASGC
;
A
#
# COMPACT_ATOMS: atom_id res chain seq x y z
N THR A 1 13.14 -0.82 -22.84
CA THR A 1 12.42 -1.44 -21.72
C THR A 1 12.99 -0.89 -20.44
N GLU A 2 12.17 -0.30 -19.59
CA GLU A 2 12.60 0.18 -18.27
C GLU A 2 12.47 -0.97 -17.26
N TYR A 3 13.57 -1.31 -16.58
CA TYR A 3 13.62 -2.42 -15.61
C TYR A 3 13.54 -1.94 -14.15
N GLU A 4 13.42 -0.63 -13.94
CA GLU A 4 13.17 -0.08 -12.61
C GLU A 4 11.68 -0.22 -12.26
N GLN A 5 11.35 -0.45 -10.98
CA GLN A 5 9.98 -0.48 -10.46
C GLN A 5 9.06 -1.45 -11.24
N VAL A 6 9.52 -2.68 -11.48
CA VAL A 6 8.69 -3.73 -12.08
C VAL A 6 7.74 -4.28 -11.00
N PRO A 7 6.41 -4.24 -11.20
CA PRO A 7 5.48 -4.77 -10.22
C PRO A 7 5.60 -6.30 -10.10
N THR A 8 5.41 -6.81 -8.90
CA THR A 8 5.46 -8.25 -8.61
C THR A 8 4.38 -8.63 -7.61
N THR A 9 3.84 -9.84 -7.77
CA THR A 9 2.86 -10.43 -6.84
C THR A 9 3.26 -11.85 -6.47
N VAL A 10 3.17 -12.16 -5.19
CA VAL A 10 3.33 -13.50 -4.63
C VAL A 10 1.95 -14.06 -4.28
N PHE A 11 1.59 -15.17 -4.91
CA PHE A 11 0.28 -15.83 -4.77
C PHE A 11 0.24 -16.81 -3.59
N THR A 12 0.46 -16.30 -2.38
CA THR A 12 0.19 -16.99 -1.12
C THR A 12 -1.32 -17.08 -0.84
N PRO A 13 -1.78 -17.87 0.17
CA PRO A 13 -3.20 -17.95 0.52
C PRO A 13 -3.87 -16.58 0.76
N LEU A 14 -3.11 -15.61 1.28
CA LEU A 14 -3.40 -14.19 1.20
C LEU A 14 -2.33 -13.57 0.30
N GLU A 15 -2.71 -13.03 -0.85
CA GLU A 15 -1.76 -12.58 -1.86
C GLU A 15 -1.01 -11.33 -1.40
N TYR A 16 0.24 -11.20 -1.87
CA TYR A 16 1.08 -10.04 -1.58
C TYR A 16 1.55 -9.40 -2.88
N GLY A 17 1.18 -8.14 -3.08
CA GLY A 17 1.56 -7.32 -4.23
C GLY A 17 2.50 -6.19 -3.84
N SER A 18 3.45 -5.86 -4.71
CA SER A 18 4.39 -4.76 -4.47
C SER A 18 4.93 -4.16 -5.77
N CYS A 19 5.31 -2.90 -5.70
CA CYS A 19 6.05 -2.22 -6.76
C CYS A 19 6.96 -1.14 -6.14
N GLY A 20 8.18 -0.99 -6.65
CA GLY A 20 9.17 -0.05 -6.13
C GLY A 20 10.03 -0.63 -5.01
N LEU A 21 10.54 0.23 -4.13
CA LEU A 21 11.47 -0.15 -3.06
C LEU A 21 10.75 -0.77 -1.88
N SER A 22 11.41 -1.71 -1.21
CA SER A 22 11.06 -2.09 0.15
C SER A 22 11.30 -0.92 1.12
N GLU A 23 10.72 -1.00 2.31
CA GLU A 23 10.92 0.03 3.33
C GLU A 23 12.39 0.10 3.78
N ASP A 24 13.04 -1.06 3.97
CA ASP A 24 14.45 -1.13 4.36
C ASP A 24 15.35 -0.59 3.25
N ASP A 25 15.08 -0.92 1.98
CA ASP A 25 15.85 -0.38 0.85
C ASP A 25 15.65 1.13 0.67
N ALA A 26 14.43 1.63 0.91
CA ALA A 26 14.15 3.07 0.89
C ALA A 26 14.93 3.79 2.01
N ILE A 27 15.00 3.20 3.21
CA ILE A 27 15.80 3.74 4.33
C ILE A 27 17.29 3.70 4.00
N ILE A 28 17.80 2.60 3.42
CA ILE A 28 19.21 2.50 3.00
C ILE A 28 19.55 3.56 1.94
N LYS A 29 18.64 3.78 0.99
CA LYS A 29 18.87 4.68 -0.15
C LYS A 29 18.73 6.16 0.21
N PHE A 30 17.75 6.51 1.05
CA PHE A 30 17.37 7.90 1.31
C PHE A 30 17.64 8.37 2.74
N GLY A 31 17.89 7.47 3.70
CA GLY A 31 18.00 7.77 5.13
C GLY A 31 16.64 7.68 5.85
N LYS A 32 16.65 7.17 7.09
CA LYS A 32 15.42 6.93 7.89
C LYS A 32 14.63 8.22 8.11
N GLU A 33 15.31 9.35 8.27
CA GLU A 33 14.76 10.67 8.51
C GLU A 33 14.07 11.29 7.28
N ASN A 34 14.33 10.74 6.09
CA ASN A 34 13.80 11.21 4.82
C ASN A 34 12.72 10.29 4.24
N ILE A 35 12.27 9.29 5.00
CA ILE A 35 11.20 8.38 4.60
C ILE A 35 9.99 8.57 5.51
N VAL A 36 8.81 8.62 4.89
CA VAL A 36 7.51 8.60 5.55
C VAL A 36 6.74 7.40 5.05
N VAL A 37 6.28 6.54 5.98
CA VAL A 37 5.50 5.35 5.64
C VAL A 37 4.07 5.57 6.09
N TYR A 38 3.15 5.60 5.14
CA TYR A 38 1.72 5.58 5.41
C TYR A 38 1.24 4.14 5.35
N HIS A 39 0.43 3.71 6.31
CA HIS A 39 -0.05 2.33 6.36
C HIS A 39 -1.40 2.19 7.03
N ASN A 40 -2.10 1.10 6.75
CA ASN A 40 -3.30 0.73 7.49
C ASN A 40 -3.54 -0.77 7.48
N VAL A 41 -4.28 -1.26 8.46
CA VAL A 41 -4.88 -2.59 8.48
C VAL A 41 -6.37 -2.42 8.26
N PHE A 42 -6.98 -3.32 7.50
CA PHE A 42 -8.40 -3.26 7.17
C PHE A 42 -8.95 -4.67 6.96
N PHE A 43 -10.24 -4.78 6.64
CA PHE A 43 -10.84 -6.05 6.21
C PHE A 43 -11.68 -5.86 4.93
N PRO A 44 -11.52 -6.72 3.91
CA PRO A 44 -12.38 -6.74 2.73
C PRO A 44 -13.85 -6.96 3.12
N LEU A 45 -14.78 -6.27 2.45
CA LEU A 45 -16.21 -6.40 2.72
C LEU A 45 -16.70 -7.85 2.54
N GLU A 46 -16.14 -8.55 1.56
CA GLU A 46 -16.45 -9.95 1.24
C GLU A 46 -16.13 -10.90 2.40
N TYR A 47 -15.30 -10.48 3.36
CA TYR A 47 -14.90 -11.28 4.50
C TYR A 47 -15.84 -11.14 5.70
N VAL A 48 -16.73 -10.14 5.68
CA VAL A 48 -17.65 -9.83 6.79
C VAL A 48 -18.73 -10.91 6.94
N ILE A 49 -19.46 -11.23 5.87
CA ILE A 49 -20.57 -12.19 5.92
C ILE A 49 -20.10 -13.63 6.22
N PRO A 50 -18.99 -14.13 5.64
CA PRO A 50 -18.49 -15.46 5.96
C PRO A 50 -17.79 -15.55 7.33
N GLU A 51 -17.69 -14.45 8.08
CA GLU A 51 -17.01 -14.37 9.38
C GLU A 51 -15.60 -14.97 9.35
N ARG A 52 -14.81 -14.60 8.33
CA ARG A 52 -13.47 -15.15 8.16
C ARG A 52 -12.59 -14.84 9.38
N MET A 53 -11.95 -15.88 9.91
CA MET A 53 -11.05 -15.73 11.07
C MET A 53 -9.86 -14.81 10.78
N ASP A 54 -9.42 -14.75 9.52
CA ASP A 54 -8.30 -13.94 9.04
C ASP A 54 -8.74 -12.57 8.50
N LYS A 55 -9.95 -12.11 8.81
CA LYS A 55 -10.51 -10.90 8.21
C LYS A 55 -9.66 -9.64 8.47
N ASP A 56 -9.06 -9.54 9.66
CA ASP A 56 -8.33 -8.36 10.13
C ASP A 56 -6.83 -8.39 9.75
N HIS A 57 -6.43 -9.24 8.78
CA HIS A 57 -5.04 -9.38 8.35
C HIS A 57 -4.70 -8.64 7.06
N ALA A 58 -5.69 -8.00 6.40
CA ALA A 58 -5.40 -7.23 5.20
C ALA A 58 -4.62 -5.96 5.57
N TYR A 59 -3.55 -5.70 4.82
CA TYR A 59 -2.61 -4.63 5.13
C TYR A 59 -2.13 -3.95 3.86
N LEU A 60 -1.89 -2.65 3.93
CA LEU A 60 -1.23 -1.93 2.85
C LEU A 60 -0.33 -0.82 3.39
N LYS A 61 0.68 -0.46 2.60
CA LYS A 61 1.53 0.71 2.87
C LYS A 61 1.99 1.42 1.61
N LEU A 62 2.16 2.73 1.75
CA LEU A 62 2.87 3.62 0.83
C LEU A 62 4.16 4.10 1.50
N ILE A 63 5.26 4.02 0.77
CA ILE A 63 6.57 4.49 1.19
C ILE A 63 6.87 5.74 0.36
N CYS A 64 6.98 6.87 1.04
CA CYS A 64 7.18 8.17 0.42
C CYS A 64 8.50 8.80 0.86
N THR A 65 9.14 9.56 -0.03
CA THR A 65 10.18 10.50 0.38
C THR A 65 9.56 11.63 1.19
N LYS A 66 10.27 12.16 2.18
CA LYS A 66 9.82 13.29 2.99
C LYS A 66 9.79 14.59 2.20
N GLU A 67 10.81 14.81 1.37
CA GLU A 67 10.83 15.91 0.41
C GLU A 67 10.04 15.52 -0.83
N GLY A 68 9.10 16.37 -1.24
CA GLY A 68 8.26 16.16 -2.44
C GLY A 68 7.19 15.06 -2.33
N GLU A 69 7.18 14.28 -1.25
CA GLU A 69 6.21 13.21 -1.01
C GLU A 69 6.10 12.17 -2.16
N HIS A 70 7.19 11.94 -2.90
CA HIS A 70 7.18 10.97 -3.99
C HIS A 70 7.02 9.55 -3.46
N VAL A 71 6.09 8.79 -4.05
CA VAL A 71 5.88 7.38 -3.74
C VAL A 71 7.01 6.57 -4.38
N VAL A 72 7.90 6.04 -3.55
CA VAL A 72 9.05 5.23 -4.00
C VAL A 72 8.80 3.73 -3.90
N GLY A 73 7.74 3.33 -3.19
CA GLY A 73 7.30 1.96 -3.09
C GLY A 73 5.88 1.85 -2.54
N PHE A 74 5.14 0.82 -2.97
CA PHE A 74 3.90 0.42 -2.31
C PHE A 74 3.85 -1.09 -2.15
N HIS A 75 3.09 -1.50 -1.14
CA HIS A 75 2.91 -2.89 -0.76
C HIS A 75 1.48 -3.12 -0.31
N ILE A 76 0.92 -4.27 -0.67
CA ILE A 76 -0.44 -4.65 -0.31
C ILE A 76 -0.51 -6.16 -0.06
N LEU A 77 -1.17 -6.56 1.02
CA LEU A 77 -1.41 -7.93 1.44
C LEU A 77 -2.93 -8.14 1.55
N THR A 78 -3.54 -8.64 0.48
CA THR A 78 -5.00 -8.68 0.30
C THR A 78 -5.41 -9.79 -0.66
N PRO A 79 -6.71 -10.12 -0.77
CA PRO A 79 -7.23 -10.80 -1.95
C PRO A 79 -6.95 -9.96 -3.21
N ASN A 80 -6.74 -10.62 -4.35
CA ASN A 80 -6.56 -9.98 -5.66
C ASN A 80 -5.44 -8.92 -5.66
N ALA A 81 -4.36 -9.12 -4.89
CA ALA A 81 -3.28 -8.16 -4.74
C ALA A 81 -2.59 -7.88 -6.08
N GLY A 82 -2.56 -8.88 -6.98
CA GLY A 82 -2.04 -8.71 -8.34
C GLY A 82 -2.78 -7.66 -9.16
N GLU A 83 -4.11 -7.73 -9.14
CA GLU A 83 -4.98 -6.80 -9.88
C GLU A 83 -4.82 -5.36 -9.37
N VAL A 84 -4.79 -5.20 -8.04
CA VAL A 84 -4.59 -3.88 -7.41
C VAL A 84 -3.20 -3.34 -7.75
N THR A 85 -2.16 -4.18 -7.63
CA THR A 85 -0.77 -3.78 -7.88
C THR A 85 -0.57 -3.36 -9.33
N GLN A 86 -1.17 -4.07 -10.29
CA GLN A 86 -1.05 -3.76 -11.71
C GLN A 86 -1.54 -2.35 -12.04
N GLY A 87 -2.67 -1.93 -11.44
CA GLY A 87 -3.24 -0.59 -11.62
C GLY A 87 -2.35 0.51 -11.01
N PHE A 88 -1.89 0.33 -9.77
CA PHE A 88 -1.06 1.34 -9.10
C PHE A 88 0.38 1.39 -9.60
N ALA A 89 0.91 0.32 -10.21
CA ALA A 89 2.29 0.31 -10.72
C ALA A 89 2.56 1.42 -11.74
N ILE A 90 1.55 1.86 -12.48
CA ILE A 90 1.68 2.98 -13.42
C ILE A 90 2.01 4.29 -12.71
N SER A 91 1.54 4.50 -11.47
CA SER A 91 1.75 5.76 -10.75
C SER A 91 3.21 5.99 -10.41
N LEU A 92 3.97 4.91 -10.13
CA LEU A 92 5.41 4.99 -9.90
C LEU A 92 6.17 5.45 -11.16
N LYS A 93 5.70 5.04 -12.35
CA LYS A 93 6.27 5.47 -13.63
C LYS A 93 6.06 6.96 -13.91
N PHE A 94 5.03 7.56 -13.32
CA PHE A 94 4.75 8.99 -13.39
C PHE A 94 5.28 9.78 -12.19
N ASN A 95 6.14 9.16 -11.35
CA ASN A 95 6.67 9.77 -10.13
C ASN A 95 5.58 10.34 -9.20
N ALA A 96 4.45 9.63 -9.10
CA ALA A 96 3.30 10.05 -8.31
C ALA A 96 3.70 10.39 -6.87
N THR A 97 3.02 11.39 -6.33
CA THR A 97 3.18 11.85 -4.94
C THR A 97 2.07 11.29 -4.05
N LYS A 98 2.26 11.35 -2.73
CA LYS A 98 1.20 11.03 -1.78
C LYS A 98 -0.06 11.86 -2.02
N THR A 99 0.11 13.13 -2.38
CA THR A 99 -0.99 14.03 -2.72
C THR A 99 -1.81 13.54 -3.93
N ASP A 100 -1.18 12.88 -4.91
CA ASP A 100 -1.91 12.33 -6.07
C ASP A 100 -2.82 11.16 -5.67
N PHE A 101 -2.36 10.33 -4.72
CA PHE A 101 -3.20 9.28 -4.12
C PHE A 101 -4.36 9.87 -3.32
N ASP A 102 -4.13 10.94 -2.55
CA ASP A 102 -5.16 11.60 -1.74
C ASP A 102 -6.22 12.35 -2.56
N ARG A 103 -5.86 12.76 -3.78
CA ARG A 103 -6.79 13.40 -4.73
C ARG A 103 -7.65 12.38 -5.48
N LEU A 104 -7.20 11.13 -5.56
CA LEU A 104 -7.96 10.08 -6.24
C LEU A 104 -9.21 9.75 -5.40
N ILE A 105 -10.37 9.74 -6.04
CA ILE A 105 -11.60 9.29 -5.38
C ILE A 105 -11.65 7.76 -5.43
N GLY A 106 -11.75 7.14 -4.26
CA GLY A 106 -11.90 5.70 -4.11
C GLY A 106 -13.21 5.17 -4.71
N ILE A 107 -13.16 3.96 -5.24
CA ILE A 107 -14.35 3.21 -5.67
C ILE A 107 -14.78 2.35 -4.49
N HIS A 108 -16.02 2.52 -4.04
CA HIS A 108 -16.54 1.83 -2.86
C HIS A 108 -17.63 0.80 -3.21
N PRO A 109 -17.65 -0.41 -2.60
CA PRO A 109 -16.63 -0.96 -1.69
C PRO A 109 -15.56 -1.73 -2.45
N THR A 110 -14.28 -1.34 -2.33
CA THR A 110 -13.15 -2.08 -2.90
C THR A 110 -11.94 -2.12 -1.99
N VAL A 111 -11.14 -3.18 -2.08
CA VAL A 111 -9.85 -3.26 -1.39
C VAL A 111 -8.92 -2.10 -1.76
N ALA A 112 -8.87 -1.75 -3.05
CA ALA A 112 -7.97 -0.75 -3.61
C ALA A 112 -8.24 0.68 -3.11
N GLU A 113 -9.47 0.99 -2.69
CA GLU A 113 -9.85 2.34 -2.23
C GLU A 113 -9.04 2.78 -1.00
N ASN A 114 -8.56 1.84 -0.19
CA ASN A 114 -7.78 2.15 1.00
C ASN A 114 -6.45 2.88 0.69
N PHE A 115 -5.95 2.81 -0.55
CA PHE A 115 -4.80 3.62 -0.97
C PHE A 115 -5.12 5.11 -1.09
N THR A 116 -6.39 5.49 -1.26
CA THR A 116 -6.81 6.89 -1.47
C THR A 116 -7.13 7.64 -0.17
N THR A 117 -7.16 6.94 0.98
CA THR A 117 -7.51 7.50 2.29
C THR A 117 -6.44 7.22 3.35
N LEU A 118 -5.23 6.87 2.91
CA LEU A 118 -4.14 6.42 3.78
C LEU A 118 -3.50 7.59 4.54
N THR A 119 -3.91 7.80 5.80
CA THR A 119 -3.48 8.97 6.61
C THR A 119 -2.58 8.62 7.78
N ILE A 120 -2.55 7.36 8.21
CA ILE A 120 -1.80 6.95 9.39
C ILE A 120 -0.32 6.79 9.02
N VAL A 121 0.52 7.65 9.60
CA VAL A 121 1.98 7.56 9.48
C VAL A 121 2.53 6.60 10.53
N LYS A 122 3.32 5.62 10.09
CA LYS A 122 3.95 4.60 10.93
C LYS A 122 4.84 5.23 12.00
N LYS A 123 4.60 4.85 13.26
CA LYS A 123 5.44 5.19 14.42
C LYS A 123 5.87 3.92 15.15
N GLU A 124 7.04 3.96 15.81
CA GLU A 124 7.52 2.84 16.62
C GLU A 124 6.52 2.54 17.76
N GLY A 125 6.15 1.26 17.90
CA GLY A 125 5.22 0.79 18.92
C GLY A 125 3.74 1.13 18.68
N GLN A 126 3.38 1.65 17.51
CA GLN A 126 1.99 1.93 17.16
C GLN A 126 1.23 0.67 16.76
N GLU A 127 0.13 0.39 17.45
CA GLU A 127 -0.84 -0.62 17.04
C GLU A 127 -1.87 -0.01 16.07
N LEU A 128 -2.29 -0.82 15.10
CA LEU A 128 -3.35 -0.47 14.15
C LEU A 128 -4.59 -1.29 14.47
N ALA A 129 -5.75 -0.64 14.49
CA ALA A 129 -7.04 -1.33 14.55
C ALA A 129 -7.58 -1.49 13.14
N ALA A 130 -7.97 -2.71 12.78
CA ALA A 130 -8.59 -2.98 11.49
C ALA A 130 -9.93 -2.24 11.38
N SER A 131 -10.10 -1.45 10.32
CA SER A 131 -11.38 -0.87 9.93
C SER A 131 -11.93 -1.59 8.70
N GLY A 132 -13.24 -1.49 8.46
CA GLY A 132 -13.80 -1.93 7.18
C GLY A 132 -13.30 -1.04 6.05
N CYS A 133 -13.37 -1.55 4.82
CA CYS A 133 -13.44 -0.69 3.65
C CYS A 133 -14.68 0.21 3.73
#